data_AF-A0A7V8F607-F1
#
_entry.id   AF-A0A7V8F607-F1
#
_cell.length_a   1.000
_cell.length_b   1.000
_cell.length_c   1.000
_cell.angle_alpha   90.00
_cell.angle_beta   90.00
_cell.angle_gamma   90.00
#
_symmetry.space_group_name_H-M   'P 1'
#
loop_
_entity.id
_entity.type
_entity.pdbx_description
1 polymer ?
#
loop_
_entity_poly.entity_id
_entity_poly.type
_entity_poly.pdbx_seq_one_letter_code
_entity_poly.pdbx_strand_id
1 'polypeptide(L)'
;MAFAATMAMVAPGTQAQPPTTTPSELVARFDQVVNEGLPARIELTLQGTRKKREAGRDSDTLVIESRLPADIVFADGVHSEMFSGALGGKPVAMTRRDDHLDISIPKEDGMHVIGFTTNDPVVERIRVADTGLTGDPAVPLRRERREIDTNNNIVNRTVTLNMFVHDDVMGYMTPEHVHAGYVAWWLDDALRTTMPFTKIDVTYHSLIRGVTDIPYMHAKALIDWTRTAKRWAEEEDIAYEDTHLNKFMLITLLPPESKVTGIAWQEGNSAMSAISGRYRIVAHELGHLFGAVHENGAIQYKSGWWCESNMYPFAWAFRSNCYTYSDDNQRRMRAYIVEGTQWPDSPEGGPPVVN
;
A
#
# COMPACT_ATOMS: atom_id res chain seq x y z
N MET A 1 31.79 -40.52 -64.55
CA MET A 1 31.27 -39.22 -64.07
C MET A 1 30.47 -39.49 -62.80
N ALA A 2 31.02 -39.17 -61.64
CA ALA A 2 30.31 -39.24 -60.36
C ALA A 2 30.48 -37.88 -59.67
N PHE A 3 29.38 -37.15 -59.51
CA PHE A 3 29.34 -35.89 -58.79
C PHE A 3 29.28 -36.18 -57.28
N ALA A 4 30.32 -35.81 -56.54
CA ALA A 4 30.30 -35.75 -55.09
C ALA A 4 29.90 -34.33 -54.68
N ALA A 5 28.74 -34.19 -54.05
CA ALA A 5 28.25 -32.93 -53.48
C ALA A 5 28.80 -32.78 -52.06
N THR A 6 29.63 -31.75 -51.85
CA THR A 6 30.15 -31.36 -50.54
C THR A 6 29.10 -30.54 -49.81
N MET A 7 28.45 -31.11 -48.78
CA MET A 7 27.60 -30.37 -47.86
C MET A 7 28.47 -29.63 -46.84
N ALA A 8 28.42 -28.30 -46.85
CA ALA A 8 28.98 -27.46 -45.79
C ALA A 8 28.03 -27.47 -44.58
N MET A 9 28.50 -27.97 -43.44
CA MET A 9 27.80 -27.82 -42.16
C MET A 9 27.98 -26.39 -41.65
N VAL A 10 26.89 -25.63 -41.61
CA VAL A 10 26.81 -24.34 -40.89
C VAL A 10 26.68 -24.66 -39.41
N ALA A 11 27.68 -24.28 -38.61
CA ALA A 11 27.61 -24.39 -37.16
C ALA A 11 26.50 -23.47 -36.62
N PRO A 12 25.66 -23.93 -35.67
CA PRO A 12 24.67 -23.08 -35.04
C PRO A 12 25.38 -21.97 -34.26
N GLY A 13 25.11 -20.72 -34.64
CA GLY A 13 25.60 -19.56 -33.91
C GLY A 13 25.05 -19.55 -32.50
N THR A 14 25.95 -19.57 -31.52
CA THR A 14 25.63 -19.38 -30.11
C THR A 14 25.08 -17.97 -29.92
N GLN A 15 23.76 -17.82 -29.87
CA GLN A 15 23.16 -16.57 -29.43
C GLN A 15 23.49 -16.39 -27.95
N ALA A 16 24.36 -15.43 -27.64
CA ALA A 16 24.60 -15.01 -26.26
C ALA A 16 23.27 -14.53 -25.67
N GLN A 17 22.81 -15.19 -24.61
CA GLN A 17 21.70 -14.67 -23.82
C GLN A 17 22.15 -13.34 -23.20
N PRO A 18 21.31 -12.28 -23.25
CA PRO A 18 21.64 -11.04 -22.56
C PRO A 18 21.83 -11.33 -21.06
N PRO A 19 22.78 -10.65 -20.39
CA PRO A 19 23.04 -10.87 -18.97
C PRO A 19 21.77 -10.57 -18.17
N THR A 20 21.33 -11.55 -17.39
CA THR A 20 20.24 -11.40 -16.42
C THR A 20 20.69 -10.50 -15.29
N THR A 21 19.94 -9.43 -15.01
CA THR A 21 20.14 -8.60 -13.83
C THR A 21 19.80 -9.44 -12.59
N THR A 22 20.79 -9.69 -11.74
CA THR A 22 20.60 -10.33 -10.44
C THR A 22 19.89 -9.38 -9.46
N PRO A 23 19.23 -9.89 -8.40
CA PRO A 23 18.64 -9.04 -7.36
C PRO A 23 19.64 -8.03 -6.78
N SER A 24 20.88 -8.47 -6.49
CA SER A 24 21.95 -7.59 -6.03
C SER A 24 22.29 -6.46 -7.00
N GLU A 25 22.41 -6.77 -8.30
CA GLU A 25 22.67 -5.75 -9.32
C GLU A 25 21.52 -4.76 -9.46
N LEU A 26 20.27 -5.23 -9.30
CA LEU A 26 19.11 -4.36 -9.36
C LEU A 26 19.06 -3.40 -8.18
N VAL A 27 19.25 -3.88 -6.95
CA VAL A 27 19.28 -3.04 -5.74
C VAL A 27 20.42 -2.03 -5.84
N ALA A 28 21.63 -2.46 -6.22
CA ALA A 28 22.76 -1.56 -6.40
C ALA A 28 22.50 -0.50 -7.49
N ARG A 29 21.84 -0.89 -8.59
CA ARG A 29 21.47 0.04 -9.66
C ARG A 29 20.40 1.03 -9.20
N PHE A 30 19.44 0.58 -8.40
CA PHE A 30 18.42 1.45 -7.79
C PHE A 30 19.08 2.53 -6.93
N ASP A 31 19.95 2.14 -6.01
CA ASP A 31 20.65 3.07 -5.12
C ASP A 31 21.51 4.06 -5.92
N GLN A 32 22.20 3.58 -6.96
CA GLN A 32 22.99 4.44 -7.83
C GLN A 32 22.11 5.53 -8.47
N VAL A 33 21.01 5.16 -9.11
CA VAL A 33 20.22 6.15 -9.87
C VAL A 33 19.45 7.10 -8.96
N VAL A 34 19.04 6.66 -7.76
CA VAL A 34 18.43 7.54 -6.75
C VAL A 34 19.44 8.60 -6.29
N ASN A 35 20.70 8.21 -6.07
CA ASN A 35 21.77 9.12 -5.66
C ASN A 35 22.21 10.07 -6.78
N GLU A 36 22.08 9.67 -8.05
CA GLU A 36 22.33 10.53 -9.22
C GLU A 36 21.23 11.57 -9.43
N GLY A 37 20.02 11.32 -8.92
CA GLY A 37 18.88 12.25 -8.92
C GLY A 37 17.64 11.67 -9.61
N LEU A 38 16.47 12.21 -9.25
CA LEU A 38 15.18 11.80 -9.77
C LEU A 38 14.57 12.87 -10.70
N PRO A 39 13.80 12.48 -11.73
CA PRO A 39 13.37 11.11 -12.05
C PRO A 39 14.47 10.26 -12.71
N ALA A 40 14.44 8.95 -12.48
CA ALA A 40 15.40 7.97 -12.98
C ALA A 40 14.74 6.78 -13.68
N ARG A 41 15.53 6.02 -14.45
CA ARG A 41 15.06 4.84 -15.20
C ARG A 41 16.00 3.65 -15.06
N ILE A 42 15.42 2.46 -14.90
CA ILE A 42 16.12 1.18 -14.86
C ILE A 42 15.41 0.22 -15.80
N GLU A 43 16.14 -0.37 -16.74
CA GLU A 43 15.60 -1.45 -17.58
C GLU A 43 15.60 -2.75 -16.78
N LEU A 44 14.44 -3.33 -16.50
CA LEU A 44 14.36 -4.61 -15.81
C LEU A 44 14.37 -5.75 -16.83
N THR A 45 15.30 -6.69 -16.66
CA THR A 45 15.26 -7.99 -17.34
C THR A 45 14.81 -9.06 -16.35
N LEU A 46 13.51 -9.07 -16.02
CA LEU A 46 12.95 -10.08 -15.12
C LEU A 46 12.79 -11.40 -15.88
N GLN A 47 13.66 -12.40 -15.62
CA GLN A 47 13.38 -13.75 -16.09
C GLN A 47 12.33 -14.42 -15.22
N GLY A 48 11.17 -14.73 -15.83
CA GLY A 48 10.16 -15.59 -15.23
C GLY A 48 8.74 -15.31 -15.75
N THR A 49 8.14 -16.30 -16.43
CA THR A 49 6.68 -16.48 -16.64
C THR A 49 5.98 -15.95 -17.90
N ARG A 50 6.62 -15.97 -19.09
CA ARG A 50 5.82 -16.09 -20.34
C ARG A 50 6.25 -17.30 -21.16
N LYS A 51 5.28 -18.19 -21.44
CA LYS A 51 5.43 -19.23 -22.47
C LYS A 51 5.90 -18.53 -23.75
N LYS A 52 6.84 -19.19 -24.45
CA LYS A 52 7.62 -18.81 -25.65
C LYS A 52 6.89 -18.17 -26.85
N ARG A 53 5.62 -17.76 -26.74
CA ARG A 53 4.81 -17.18 -27.82
C ARG A 53 4.75 -15.64 -27.85
N GLU A 54 5.24 -14.95 -26.83
CA GLU A 54 5.30 -13.48 -26.77
C GLU A 54 6.76 -12.97 -26.60
N ALA A 55 7.71 -13.64 -27.25
CA ALA A 55 9.15 -13.32 -27.16
C ALA A 55 9.56 -12.12 -28.04
N GLY A 56 8.79 -11.03 -28.02
CA GLY A 56 9.08 -9.84 -28.82
C GLY A 56 8.61 -8.58 -28.11
N ARG A 57 9.51 -7.96 -27.34
CA ARG A 57 9.33 -6.81 -26.44
C ARG A 57 8.65 -7.17 -25.13
N ASP A 58 9.36 -7.01 -24.03
CA ASP A 58 8.85 -6.53 -22.73
C ASP A 58 10.05 -6.58 -21.77
N SER A 59 11.04 -5.70 -21.99
CA SER A 59 11.79 -5.18 -20.85
C SER A 59 10.85 -4.21 -20.15
N ASP A 60 10.45 -4.52 -18.92
CA ASP A 60 9.63 -3.58 -18.17
C ASP A 60 10.58 -2.51 -17.64
N THR A 61 10.48 -1.29 -18.18
CA THR A 61 11.22 -0.15 -17.65
C THR A 61 10.62 0.25 -16.30
N LEU A 62 11.44 0.26 -15.26
CA LEU A 62 11.13 0.88 -13.98
C LEU A 62 11.51 2.36 -14.04
N VAL A 63 10.55 3.24 -13.84
CA VAL A 63 10.72 4.68 -13.71
C VAL A 63 10.55 5.04 -12.24
N ILE A 64 11.55 5.68 -11.65
CA ILE A 64 11.52 6.18 -10.28
C ILE A 64 11.29 7.69 -10.40
N GLU A 65 10.12 8.16 -9.99
CA GLU A 65 9.69 9.54 -10.27
C GLU A 65 10.12 10.50 -9.17
N SER A 66 9.87 10.14 -7.92
CA SER A 66 10.14 10.99 -6.76
C SER A 66 10.32 10.18 -5.49
N ARG A 67 11.04 10.76 -4.53
CA ARG A 67 11.04 10.29 -3.14
C ARG A 67 9.77 10.79 -2.45
N LEU A 68 9.11 9.91 -1.72
CA LEU A 68 7.92 10.27 -0.94
C LEU A 68 8.35 10.81 0.43
N PRO A 69 7.66 11.81 1.00
CA PRO A 69 7.90 12.30 2.36
C PRO A 69 7.33 11.31 3.38
N ALA A 70 7.90 10.11 3.45
CA ALA A 70 7.55 9.08 4.41
C ALA A 70 8.83 8.49 5.03
N ASP A 71 8.76 8.20 6.32
CA ASP A 71 9.78 7.45 7.05
C ASP A 71 9.13 6.20 7.63
N ILE A 72 9.63 5.02 7.26
CA ILE A 72 9.05 3.74 7.66
C ILE A 72 10.02 3.02 8.58
N VAL A 73 9.60 2.73 9.80
CA VAL A 73 10.39 2.01 10.80
C VAL A 73 9.72 0.67 11.07
N PHE A 74 10.45 -0.42 10.85
CA PHE A 74 9.98 -1.76 11.19
C PHE A 74 10.36 -2.17 12.62
N ALA A 75 9.89 -3.32 13.08
CA ALA A 75 10.11 -3.79 14.45
C ALA A 75 11.59 -4.04 14.79
N ASP A 76 12.45 -4.18 13.78
CA ASP A 76 13.91 -4.26 13.90
C ASP A 76 14.58 -2.88 14.09
N GLY A 77 13.82 -1.79 14.02
CA GLY A 77 14.31 -0.42 14.12
C GLY A 77 14.93 0.12 12.83
N VAL A 78 14.90 -0.65 11.74
CA VAL A 78 15.48 -0.22 10.46
C VAL A 78 14.54 0.77 9.78
N HIS A 79 15.12 1.92 9.40
CA HIS A 79 14.45 2.94 8.61
C HIS A 79 14.42 2.56 7.13
N SER A 80 13.29 2.80 6.47
CA SER A 80 13.10 2.54 5.05
C SER A 80 12.58 3.79 4.34
N GLU A 81 13.07 3.99 3.12
CA GLU A 81 12.65 5.10 2.27
C GLU A 81 11.59 4.64 1.26
N MET A 82 10.66 5.53 0.94
CA MET A 82 9.64 5.26 -0.06
C MET A 82 9.78 6.13 -1.30
N PHE A 83 9.41 5.55 -2.44
CA PHE A 83 9.47 6.20 -3.75
C PHE A 83 8.19 5.94 -4.56
N SER A 84 7.77 6.96 -5.31
CA SER A 84 6.74 6.84 -6.34
C SER A 84 7.39 6.51 -7.68
N GLY A 85 6.70 5.75 -8.51
CA GLY A 85 7.17 5.47 -9.85
C GLY A 85 6.18 4.76 -10.74
N ALA A 86 6.70 4.22 -11.83
CA ALA A 86 5.97 3.36 -12.74
C ALA A 86 6.80 2.18 -13.22
N LEU A 87 6.17 1.01 -13.34
CA LEU A 87 6.75 -0.18 -13.96
C LEU A 87 5.95 -0.55 -15.20
N GLY A 88 6.60 -0.52 -16.38
CA GLY A 88 5.91 -0.75 -17.65
C GLY A 88 4.76 0.24 -17.88
N GLY A 89 4.91 1.49 -17.39
CA GLY A 89 3.90 2.54 -17.45
C GLY A 89 2.75 2.41 -16.45
N LYS A 90 2.74 1.38 -15.58
CA LYS A 90 1.76 1.24 -14.50
C LYS A 90 2.31 1.83 -13.21
N PRO A 91 1.52 2.61 -12.44
CA PRO A 91 1.98 3.19 -11.19
C PRO A 91 2.43 2.11 -10.21
N VAL A 92 3.51 2.37 -9.47
CA VAL A 92 4.05 1.50 -8.42
C VAL A 92 4.51 2.35 -7.24
N ALA A 93 4.42 1.77 -6.05
CA ALA A 93 5.13 2.26 -4.87
C ALA A 93 6.35 1.37 -4.63
N MET A 94 7.47 1.97 -4.22
CA MET A 94 8.70 1.24 -3.92
C MET A 94 9.14 1.54 -2.50
N THR A 95 9.56 0.51 -1.76
CA THR A 95 10.09 0.64 -0.41
C THR A 95 11.51 0.09 -0.39
N ARG A 96 12.48 0.93 -0.05
CA ARG A 96 13.91 0.59 0.02
C ARG A 96 14.33 0.49 1.48
N ARG A 97 14.82 -0.68 1.89
CA ARG A 97 15.29 -0.97 3.25
C ARG A 97 16.63 -1.71 3.21
N ASP A 98 17.70 -1.18 3.81
CA ASP A 98 19.02 -1.82 3.93
C ASP A 98 19.56 -2.51 2.68
N ASP A 99 19.31 -3.79 2.48
CA ASP A 99 19.75 -4.59 1.32
C ASP A 99 18.57 -5.10 0.47
N HIS A 100 17.35 -4.67 0.79
CA HIS A 100 16.08 -5.08 0.21
C HIS A 100 15.37 -3.93 -0.54
N LEU A 101 14.66 -4.28 -1.61
CA LEU A 101 13.77 -3.41 -2.37
C LEU A 101 12.46 -4.14 -2.66
N ASP A 102 11.35 -3.57 -2.19
CA ASP A 102 10.00 -3.99 -2.56
C ASP A 102 9.42 -3.08 -3.64
N ILE A 103 8.74 -3.68 -4.63
CA ILE A 103 7.94 -2.98 -5.64
C ILE A 103 6.48 -3.43 -5.52
N SER A 104 5.63 -2.57 -4.98
CA SER A 104 4.19 -2.77 -4.84
C SER A 104 3.45 -2.30 -6.09
N ILE A 105 2.78 -3.24 -6.76
CA ILE A 105 2.14 -3.05 -8.07
C ILE A 105 0.63 -3.26 -7.92
N PRO A 106 -0.17 -2.18 -7.88
CA PRO A 106 -1.62 -2.28 -7.95
C PRO A 106 -2.08 -3.01 -9.21
N LYS A 107 -2.91 -4.03 -9.05
CA LYS A 107 -3.58 -4.77 -10.14
C LYS A 107 -5.09 -4.77 -9.92
N GLU A 108 -5.84 -5.15 -10.95
CA GLU A 108 -7.30 -5.27 -10.88
C GLU A 108 -7.74 -6.34 -9.87
N ASP A 109 -6.93 -7.38 -9.67
CA ASP A 109 -7.17 -8.54 -8.82
C ASP A 109 -6.48 -8.47 -7.45
N GLY A 110 -5.92 -7.31 -7.09
CA GLY A 110 -5.28 -7.03 -5.81
C GLY A 110 -3.86 -6.49 -5.93
N MET A 111 -3.06 -6.65 -4.89
CA MET A 111 -1.68 -6.15 -4.85
C MET A 111 -0.69 -7.25 -5.24
N HIS A 112 0.24 -6.92 -6.13
CA HIS A 112 1.38 -7.76 -6.45
C HIS A 112 2.65 -7.10 -5.94
N VAL A 113 3.44 -7.80 -5.13
CA VAL A 113 4.73 -7.30 -4.65
C VAL A 113 5.84 -8.12 -5.30
N ILE A 114 6.89 -7.44 -5.74
CA ILE A 114 8.14 -8.05 -6.18
C ILE A 114 9.26 -7.56 -5.26
N GLY A 115 9.85 -8.48 -4.50
CA GLY A 115 10.92 -8.19 -3.54
C GLY A 115 12.27 -8.65 -4.06
N PHE A 116 13.30 -7.84 -3.82
CA PHE A 116 14.69 -8.11 -4.21
C PHE A 116 15.61 -7.91 -3.00
N THR A 117 16.28 -8.98 -2.56
CA THR A 117 17.28 -8.91 -1.48
C THR A 117 18.68 -9.09 -2.06
N THR A 118 19.62 -8.28 -1.63
CA THR A 118 21.02 -8.43 -2.00
C THR A 118 21.55 -9.76 -1.47
N ASN A 119 22.32 -10.49 -2.28
CA ASN A 119 22.87 -11.81 -1.98
C ASN A 119 21.83 -12.94 -1.85
N ASP A 120 20.54 -12.65 -2.04
CA ASP A 120 19.54 -13.68 -2.28
C ASP A 120 19.23 -13.74 -3.78
N PRO A 121 19.53 -14.86 -4.47
CA PRO A 121 19.16 -15.01 -5.87
C PRO A 121 17.64 -15.16 -6.08
N VAL A 122 16.86 -15.40 -5.02
CA VAL A 122 15.42 -15.58 -5.09
C VAL A 122 14.73 -14.21 -5.15
N VAL A 123 13.91 -14.03 -6.19
CA VAL A 123 12.99 -12.89 -6.27
C VAL A 123 11.70 -13.27 -5.55
N GLU A 124 11.38 -12.54 -4.49
CA GLU A 124 10.15 -12.73 -3.74
C GLU A 124 8.95 -12.22 -4.55
N ARG A 125 7.84 -12.97 -4.50
CA ARG A 125 6.58 -12.60 -5.18
C ARG A 125 5.40 -12.85 -4.28
N ILE A 126 4.79 -11.78 -3.80
CA ILE A 126 3.64 -11.84 -2.92
C ILE A 126 2.42 -11.37 -3.70
N ARG A 127 1.31 -12.08 -3.52
CA ARG A 127 0.01 -11.68 -4.08
C ARG A 127 -1.00 -11.54 -2.95
N VAL A 128 -1.50 -10.33 -2.78
CA VAL A 128 -2.62 -10.02 -1.90
C VAL A 128 -3.87 -9.97 -2.76
N ALA A 129 -4.69 -11.02 -2.70
CA ALA A 129 -5.88 -11.14 -3.53
C ALA A 129 -7.08 -10.37 -2.96
N ASP A 130 -8.01 -10.02 -3.83
CA ASP A 130 -9.33 -9.52 -3.42
C ASP A 130 -10.27 -10.67 -3.05
N THR A 131 -10.42 -10.95 -1.74
CA THR A 131 -11.37 -11.95 -1.23
C THR A 131 -12.76 -11.31 -1.13
N GLY A 132 -13.49 -11.28 -2.25
CA GLY A 132 -14.82 -10.68 -2.35
C GLY A 132 -15.89 -11.43 -1.55
N LEU A 133 -16.41 -10.82 -0.48
CA LEU A 133 -17.74 -11.10 0.05
C LEU A 133 -18.75 -10.09 -0.53
N THR A 134 -19.94 -10.57 -0.94
CA THR A 134 -20.81 -10.06 -2.02
C THR A 134 -21.89 -9.02 -1.63
N GLY A 135 -22.31 -8.14 -2.58
CA GLY A 135 -23.62 -7.43 -2.62
C GLY A 135 -23.80 -6.43 -3.80
N ASP A 136 -25.02 -6.33 -4.37
CA ASP A 136 -25.46 -5.94 -5.77
C ASP A 136 -25.85 -4.43 -6.03
N PRO A 137 -26.37 -3.94 -7.21
CA PRO A 137 -25.71 -2.84 -7.97
C PRO A 137 -26.45 -1.48 -8.20
N ALA A 138 -25.62 -0.48 -8.62
CA ALA A 138 -25.76 0.57 -9.68
C ALA A 138 -26.37 1.96 -9.40
N VAL A 139 -25.58 3.04 -9.70
CA VAL A 139 -25.93 4.28 -10.49
C VAL A 139 -24.61 4.94 -10.97
N PRO A 140 -24.49 5.50 -12.20
CA PRO A 140 -23.28 6.18 -12.68
C PRO A 140 -23.35 7.69 -12.46
N LEU A 141 -22.26 8.32 -11.99
CA LEU A 141 -22.07 9.76 -12.12
C LEU A 141 -20.70 10.10 -12.72
N ARG A 142 -20.79 10.99 -13.71
CA ARG A 142 -19.76 11.55 -14.58
C ARG A 142 -18.82 12.45 -13.76
N ARG A 143 -17.50 12.35 -13.98
CA ARG A 143 -16.50 13.23 -13.37
C ARG A 143 -15.56 13.83 -14.41
N GLU A 144 -15.35 15.14 -14.28
CA GLU A 144 -14.35 15.93 -14.99
C GLU A 144 -12.98 15.76 -14.34
N ARG A 145 -11.94 15.69 -15.17
CA ARG A 145 -10.54 15.62 -14.75
C ARG A 145 -9.99 17.04 -14.64
N ARG A 146 -9.46 17.39 -13.48
CA ARG A 146 -8.64 18.60 -13.32
C ARG A 146 -7.22 18.19 -12.97
N GLU A 147 -6.29 18.66 -13.77
CA GLU A 147 -4.84 18.50 -13.61
C GLU A 147 -4.38 19.51 -12.54
N ILE A 148 -3.71 19.03 -11.50
CA ILE A 148 -3.14 19.87 -10.44
C ILE A 148 -1.62 19.78 -10.54
N ASP A 149 -0.99 20.94 -10.68
CA ASP A 149 0.44 21.18 -10.76
C ASP A 149 1.10 20.95 -9.38
N THR A 150 2.07 20.04 -9.30
CA THR A 150 2.66 19.50 -8.06
C THR A 150 3.95 20.18 -7.60
N ASN A 151 4.29 21.35 -8.15
CA ASN A 151 5.66 21.86 -8.04
C ASN A 151 6.02 22.69 -6.78
N ASN A 152 5.27 22.65 -5.67
CA ASN A 152 5.70 23.25 -4.40
C ASN A 152 4.91 22.72 -3.18
N ASN A 153 5.15 21.48 -2.74
CA ASN A 153 4.62 20.99 -1.47
C ASN A 153 5.53 21.43 -0.32
N ILE A 154 5.16 22.52 0.36
CA ILE A 154 5.68 22.80 1.71
C ILE A 154 5.04 21.76 2.63
N VAL A 155 5.81 20.75 3.03
CA VAL A 155 5.42 19.84 4.11
C VAL A 155 5.28 20.66 5.39
N ASN A 156 4.08 20.73 5.96
CA ASN A 156 3.82 21.53 7.17
C ASN A 156 3.21 20.74 8.32
N ARG A 157 2.92 19.45 8.11
CA ARG A 157 2.38 18.53 9.14
C ARG A 157 3.04 17.17 9.01
N THR A 158 3.33 16.56 10.15
CA THR A 158 3.79 15.18 10.25
C THR A 158 2.71 14.36 10.93
N VAL A 159 2.26 13.31 10.25
CA VAL A 159 1.30 12.33 10.75
C VAL A 159 2.06 11.09 11.14
N THR A 160 1.83 10.57 12.34
CA THR A 160 2.42 9.33 12.82
C THR A 160 1.39 8.21 12.75
N LEU A 161 1.73 7.12 12.06
CA LEU A 161 0.96 5.88 12.01
C LEU A 161 1.68 4.81 12.81
N ASN A 162 1.12 4.46 13.96
CA ASN A 162 1.54 3.31 14.74
C ASN A 162 0.76 2.08 14.26
N MET A 163 1.42 1.21 13.52
CA MET A 163 0.84 0.02 12.90
C MET A 163 1.21 -1.20 13.74
N PHE A 164 0.24 -1.81 14.41
CA PHE A 164 0.43 -2.98 15.24
C PHE A 164 0.04 -4.21 14.46
N VAL A 165 0.98 -5.11 14.23
CA VAL A 165 0.71 -6.40 13.56
C VAL A 165 0.43 -7.41 14.64
N HIS A 166 -0.80 -7.90 14.69
CA HIS A 166 -1.23 -8.89 15.67
C HIS A 166 -0.46 -10.19 15.49
N ASP A 167 -0.17 -10.89 16.59
CA ASP A 167 0.73 -12.05 16.62
C ASP A 167 0.25 -13.21 15.71
N ASP A 168 -1.05 -13.31 15.46
CA ASP A 168 -1.61 -14.32 14.56
C ASP A 168 -1.41 -14.03 13.06
N VAL A 169 -1.07 -12.80 12.70
CA VAL A 169 -0.67 -12.42 11.33
C VAL A 169 0.74 -12.95 11.03
N MET A 170 1.61 -12.99 12.05
CA MET A 170 3.03 -13.33 11.90
C MET A 170 3.28 -14.74 11.35
N GLY A 171 2.31 -15.64 11.46
CA GLY A 171 2.36 -16.97 10.83
C GLY A 171 2.08 -16.97 9.31
N TYR A 172 1.63 -15.85 8.76
CA TYR A 172 1.18 -15.69 7.37
C TYR A 172 1.92 -14.60 6.61
N MET A 173 2.19 -13.47 7.26
CA MET A 173 2.89 -12.32 6.67
C MET A 173 3.77 -11.65 7.73
N THR A 174 4.95 -11.20 7.31
CA THR A 174 5.76 -10.31 8.15
C THR A 174 5.21 -8.88 8.11
N PRO A 175 5.58 -7.98 9.04
CA PRO A 175 5.21 -6.57 8.98
C PRO A 175 5.61 -5.89 7.66
N GLU A 176 6.74 -6.28 7.08
CA GLU A 176 7.21 -5.81 5.77
C GLU A 176 6.28 -6.26 4.65
N HIS A 177 5.85 -7.52 4.67
CA HIS A 177 4.87 -8.02 3.70
C HIS A 177 3.51 -7.33 3.84
N VAL A 178 3.09 -7.05 5.07
CA VAL A 178 1.89 -6.25 5.35
C VAL A 178 2.06 -4.83 4.80
N HIS A 179 3.21 -4.19 5.02
CA HIS A 179 3.51 -2.87 4.47
C HIS A 179 3.43 -2.87 2.94
N ALA A 180 4.21 -3.73 2.27
CA ALA A 180 4.28 -3.78 0.82
C ALA A 180 2.93 -4.17 0.19
N GLY A 181 2.17 -5.05 0.84
CA GLY A 181 0.89 -5.56 0.33
C GLY A 181 -0.31 -4.62 0.55
N TYR A 182 -0.35 -3.90 1.68
CA TYR A 182 -1.57 -3.17 2.10
C TYR A 182 -1.35 -1.66 2.29
N VAL A 183 -0.13 -1.21 2.60
CA VAL A 183 0.12 0.17 3.06
C VAL A 183 0.91 0.99 2.04
N ALA A 184 1.92 0.42 1.38
CA ALA A 184 2.82 1.16 0.50
C ALA A 184 2.10 1.89 -0.65
N TRP A 185 1.19 1.21 -1.34
CA TRP A 185 0.39 1.82 -2.41
C TRP A 185 -0.53 2.93 -1.89
N TRP A 186 -1.04 2.79 -0.65
CA TRP A 186 -1.91 3.78 -0.03
C TRP A 186 -1.09 5.02 0.35
N LEU A 187 0.12 4.84 0.89
CA LEU A 187 1.04 5.94 1.20
C LEU A 187 1.38 6.75 -0.06
N ASP A 188 1.61 6.07 -1.19
CA ASP A 188 1.84 6.73 -2.47
C ASP A 188 0.65 7.61 -2.90
N ASP A 189 -0.58 7.07 -2.92
CA ASP A 189 -1.78 7.88 -3.25
C ASP A 189 -2.06 8.97 -2.19
N ALA A 190 -1.83 8.66 -0.92
CA ALA A 190 -2.02 9.57 0.18
C ALA A 190 -1.10 10.79 0.03
N LEU A 191 0.19 10.58 -0.19
CA LEU A 191 1.20 11.64 -0.23
C LEU A 191 1.25 12.38 -1.57
N ARG A 192 0.75 11.81 -2.67
CA ARG A 192 0.72 12.50 -3.96
C ARG A 192 -0.60 13.21 -4.23
N THR A 193 -1.72 12.60 -3.85
CA THR A 193 -3.04 13.06 -4.27
C THR A 193 -3.87 13.54 -3.10
N THR A 194 -3.98 12.72 -2.05
CA THR A 194 -4.98 12.94 -1.01
C THR A 194 -4.55 14.03 -0.03
N MET A 195 -3.30 13.98 0.46
CA MET A 195 -2.76 14.80 1.56
C MET A 195 -1.33 15.27 1.22
N PRO A 196 -1.11 15.96 0.08
CA PRO A 196 0.23 16.21 -0.47
C PRO A 196 1.12 17.16 0.35
N PHE A 197 0.58 17.82 1.37
CA PHE A 197 1.31 18.73 2.27
C PHE A 197 1.79 18.05 3.56
N THR A 198 1.66 16.73 3.65
CA THR A 198 2.00 15.95 4.85
C THR A 198 3.28 15.16 4.68
N LYS A 199 4.00 14.95 5.78
CA LYS A 199 4.91 13.81 5.97
C LYS A 199 4.14 12.73 6.72
N ILE A 200 4.32 11.47 6.36
CA ILE A 200 3.74 10.35 7.11
C ILE A 200 4.86 9.47 7.64
N ASP A 201 5.00 9.44 8.96
CA ASP A 201 5.93 8.56 9.66
C ASP A 201 5.16 7.30 10.06
N VAL A 202 5.66 6.12 9.70
CA VAL A 202 5.00 4.84 9.97
C VAL A 202 5.92 3.99 10.82
N THR A 203 5.43 3.52 11.96
CA THR A 203 6.17 2.60 12.83
C THR A 203 5.40 1.31 12.98
N TYR A 204 6.04 0.19 12.65
CA TYR A 204 5.47 -1.14 12.82
C TYR A 204 5.88 -1.75 14.15
N HIS A 205 4.88 -2.27 14.86
CA HIS A 205 5.01 -2.90 16.16
C HIS A 205 4.51 -4.35 16.06
N SER A 206 5.27 -5.31 16.58
CA SER A 206 4.88 -6.73 16.59
C SER A 206 5.44 -7.44 17.83
N LEU A 207 4.79 -8.54 18.23
CA LEU A 207 5.22 -9.39 19.37
C LEU A 207 5.35 -8.63 20.70
N ILE A 208 4.51 -7.60 20.91
CA ILE A 208 4.43 -6.85 22.17
C ILE A 208 3.35 -7.50 23.05
N ARG A 209 3.80 -8.19 24.08
CA ARG A 209 2.91 -8.87 25.04
C ARG A 209 1.92 -7.90 25.68
N GLY A 210 0.64 -8.27 25.67
CA GLY A 210 -0.48 -7.47 26.16
C GLY A 210 -0.95 -6.38 25.19
N VAL A 211 -0.33 -6.26 24.01
CA VAL A 211 -0.64 -5.23 23.00
C VAL A 211 -0.96 -5.85 21.65
N THR A 212 -0.07 -6.66 21.08
CA THR A 212 -0.25 -7.31 19.77
C THR A 212 -0.83 -8.73 19.88
N ASP A 213 -1.02 -9.24 21.10
CA ASP A 213 -1.66 -10.53 21.40
C ASP A 213 -3.03 -10.37 22.07
N ILE A 214 -3.64 -9.17 21.97
CA ILE A 214 -4.93 -8.92 22.60
C ILE A 214 -6.03 -9.81 21.99
N PRO A 215 -6.97 -10.33 22.81
CA PRO A 215 -8.15 -10.98 22.28
C PRO A 215 -8.93 -10.04 21.36
N TYR A 216 -9.41 -10.57 20.24
CA TYR A 216 -10.30 -9.87 19.31
C TYR A 216 -11.38 -10.86 18.80
N MET A 217 -12.15 -10.50 17.76
CA MET A 217 -13.30 -11.27 17.24
C MET A 217 -14.56 -11.19 18.11
N HIS A 218 -14.78 -10.05 18.76
CA HIS A 218 -15.95 -9.81 19.62
C HIS A 218 -16.44 -8.37 19.50
N ALA A 219 -17.70 -8.12 19.85
CA ALA A 219 -18.42 -6.83 19.69
C ALA A 219 -17.83 -5.61 20.42
N LYS A 220 -16.69 -5.77 21.09
CA LYS A 220 -15.98 -4.71 21.82
C LYS A 220 -14.51 -4.64 21.42
N ALA A 221 -14.10 -5.34 20.36
CA ALA A 221 -12.70 -5.45 19.96
C ALA A 221 -12.09 -4.07 19.73
N LEU A 222 -12.80 -3.16 19.04
CA LEU A 222 -12.31 -1.79 18.85
C LEU A 222 -12.15 -1.02 20.17
N ILE A 223 -13.08 -1.16 21.11
CA ILE A 223 -13.00 -0.49 22.42
C ILE A 223 -11.80 -1.02 23.22
N ASP A 224 -11.59 -2.34 23.21
CA ASP A 224 -10.48 -2.96 23.93
C ASP A 224 -9.13 -2.67 23.27
N TRP A 225 -9.08 -2.59 21.94
CA TRP A 225 -7.94 -2.08 21.18
C TRP A 225 -7.64 -0.63 21.55
N THR A 226 -8.63 0.25 21.52
CA THR A 226 -8.51 1.68 21.86
C THR A 226 -7.90 1.87 23.25
N ARG A 227 -8.38 1.12 24.26
CA ARG A 227 -7.84 1.18 25.62
C ARG A 227 -6.39 0.70 25.68
N THR A 228 -6.05 -0.32 24.90
CA THR A 228 -4.70 -0.89 24.85
C THR A 228 -3.73 0.05 24.16
N ALA A 229 -4.09 0.58 22.99
CA ALA A 229 -3.32 1.57 22.26
C ALA A 229 -3.08 2.84 23.08
N LYS A 230 -4.11 3.32 23.80
CA LYS A 230 -3.98 4.47 24.70
C LYS A 230 -2.95 4.23 25.80
N ARG A 231 -3.06 3.12 26.53
CA ARG A 231 -2.11 2.78 27.59
C ARG A 231 -0.69 2.65 27.05
N TRP A 232 -0.52 1.97 25.92
CA TRP A 232 0.79 1.83 25.28
C TRP A 232 1.36 3.19 24.86
N ALA A 233 0.55 4.06 24.26
CA ALA A 233 0.98 5.40 23.87
C ALA A 233 1.39 6.26 25.09
N GLU A 234 0.68 6.15 26.21
CA GLU A 234 1.04 6.80 27.47
C GLU A 234 2.38 6.29 28.03
N GLU A 235 2.67 4.99 27.88
CA GLU A 235 3.94 4.38 28.29
C GLU A 235 5.12 4.82 27.41
N GLU A 236 4.87 5.06 26.12
CA GLU A 236 5.86 5.49 25.12
C GLU A 236 5.94 7.03 24.95
N ASP A 237 5.26 7.81 25.80
CA ASP A 237 5.20 9.29 25.74
C ASP A 237 4.70 9.83 24.38
N ILE A 238 3.77 9.11 23.75
CA ILE A 238 3.10 9.51 22.51
C ILE A 238 1.77 10.19 22.85
N ALA A 239 1.53 11.36 22.25
CA ALA A 239 0.30 12.13 22.43
C ALA A 239 -0.92 11.44 21.78
N TYR A 240 -1.49 10.44 22.46
CA TYR A 240 -2.64 9.67 21.98
C TYR A 240 -3.84 10.56 21.62
N GLU A 241 -4.13 11.57 22.46
CA GLU A 241 -5.27 12.48 22.28
C GLU A 241 -5.13 13.39 21.05
N ASP A 242 -3.97 13.41 20.39
CA ASP A 242 -3.73 14.16 19.16
C ASP A 242 -4.32 13.44 17.93
N THR A 243 -5.64 13.28 17.92
CA THR A 243 -6.39 12.41 17.01
C THR A 243 -6.18 12.72 15.53
N HIS A 244 -5.81 13.96 15.17
CA HIS A 244 -5.55 14.36 13.78
C HIS A 244 -4.17 13.98 13.25
N LEU A 245 -3.18 13.72 14.11
CA LEU A 245 -1.79 13.45 13.70
C LEU A 245 -1.28 12.10 14.17
N ASN A 246 -1.71 11.58 15.33
CA ASN A 246 -1.31 10.25 15.80
C ASN A 246 -2.42 9.23 15.54
N LYS A 247 -2.10 8.14 14.83
CA LYS A 247 -3.02 7.04 14.48
C LYS A 247 -2.46 5.70 14.97
N PHE A 248 -3.36 4.79 15.33
CA PHE A 248 -3.10 3.49 15.94
C PHE A 248 -3.97 2.44 15.24
N MET A 249 -3.34 1.63 14.39
CA MET A 249 -4.03 0.60 13.61
C MET A 249 -3.60 -0.78 14.11
N LEU A 250 -4.54 -1.62 14.52
CA LEU A 250 -4.27 -3.05 14.75
C LEU A 250 -4.62 -3.85 13.50
N ILE A 251 -3.64 -4.54 12.95
CA ILE A 251 -3.76 -5.42 11.79
C ILE A 251 -3.89 -6.85 12.30
N THR A 252 -5.02 -7.50 12.01
CA THR A 252 -5.35 -8.85 12.46
C THR A 252 -5.43 -9.83 11.29
N LEU A 253 -5.32 -11.13 11.57
CA LEU A 253 -5.57 -12.12 10.53
C LEU A 253 -7.07 -12.20 10.19
N LEU A 254 -7.92 -12.33 11.22
CA LEU A 254 -9.35 -12.54 11.09
C LEU A 254 -10.14 -11.24 11.36
N PRO A 255 -11.42 -11.17 10.94
CA PRO A 255 -12.29 -10.03 11.20
C PRO A 255 -12.31 -9.61 12.69
N PRO A 256 -12.16 -8.31 13.03
CA PRO A 256 -12.29 -7.81 14.40
C PRO A 256 -13.64 -8.16 15.04
N GLU A 257 -14.70 -8.23 14.23
CA GLU A 257 -16.03 -8.69 14.63
C GLU A 257 -16.67 -9.55 13.54
N SER A 258 -17.76 -10.25 13.89
CA SER A 258 -18.46 -11.12 12.94
C SER A 258 -18.93 -10.35 11.71
N LYS A 259 -18.41 -10.72 10.52
CA LYS A 259 -18.68 -10.11 9.21
C LYS A 259 -18.18 -8.67 9.02
N VAL A 260 -17.35 -8.16 9.92
CA VAL A 260 -16.79 -6.81 9.87
C VAL A 260 -15.29 -6.93 9.64
N THR A 261 -14.82 -6.75 8.40
CA THR A 261 -13.40 -6.95 8.05
C THR A 261 -12.49 -5.82 8.52
N GLY A 262 -13.06 -4.68 8.90
CA GLY A 262 -12.36 -3.56 9.51
C GLY A 262 -13.34 -2.69 10.28
N ILE A 263 -12.85 -1.97 11.28
CA ILE A 263 -13.66 -1.12 12.14
C ILE A 263 -12.80 0.04 12.64
N ALA A 264 -13.35 1.25 12.66
CA ALA A 264 -12.61 2.46 13.04
C ALA A 264 -13.49 3.44 13.83
N TRP A 265 -12.83 4.35 14.55
CA TRP A 265 -13.47 5.56 15.03
C TRP A 265 -13.41 6.65 13.96
N GLN A 266 -14.56 7.16 13.53
CA GLN A 266 -14.63 8.23 12.55
C GLN A 266 -13.95 9.48 13.11
N GLU A 267 -12.95 10.02 12.41
CA GLU A 267 -12.15 11.17 12.89
C GLU A 267 -11.52 10.93 14.28
N GLY A 268 -11.29 9.65 14.61
CA GLY A 268 -10.55 9.24 15.78
C GLY A 268 -9.11 8.85 15.43
N ASN A 269 -8.49 8.12 16.34
CA ASN A 269 -7.10 7.67 16.19
C ASN A 269 -6.94 6.14 16.15
N SER A 270 -7.99 5.36 16.43
CA SER A 270 -7.87 3.91 16.61
C SER A 270 -8.76 3.15 15.63
N ALA A 271 -8.18 2.14 14.99
CA ALA A 271 -8.87 1.25 14.06
C ALA A 271 -8.29 -0.17 14.09
N MET A 272 -9.05 -1.12 13.56
CA MET A 272 -8.64 -2.49 13.35
C MET A 272 -8.93 -2.93 11.91
N SER A 273 -8.05 -3.72 11.30
CA SER A 273 -8.19 -4.20 9.93
C SER A 273 -7.76 -5.66 9.79
N ALA A 274 -8.59 -6.49 9.18
CA ALA A 274 -8.29 -7.91 8.96
C ALA A 274 -7.70 -8.17 7.58
N ILE A 275 -6.50 -8.75 7.51
CA ILE A 275 -5.84 -9.05 6.23
C ILE A 275 -6.52 -10.18 5.45
N SER A 276 -7.36 -11.01 6.10
CA SER A 276 -8.24 -11.97 5.42
C SER A 276 -9.40 -11.30 4.66
N GLY A 277 -9.68 -10.03 4.95
CA GLY A 277 -10.62 -9.20 4.20
C GLY A 277 -10.05 -8.70 2.88
N ARG A 278 -10.71 -7.71 2.28
CA ARG A 278 -10.27 -7.12 1.01
C ARG A 278 -8.95 -6.38 1.20
N TYR A 279 -8.07 -6.44 0.21
CA TYR A 279 -6.76 -5.77 0.26
C TYR A 279 -6.84 -4.25 0.51
N ARG A 280 -7.98 -3.60 0.20
CA ARG A 280 -8.20 -2.17 0.43
C ARG A 280 -8.59 -1.81 1.85
N ILE A 281 -8.80 -2.79 2.73
CA ILE A 281 -9.39 -2.57 4.05
C ILE A 281 -8.54 -1.63 4.91
N VAL A 282 -7.21 -1.78 4.90
CA VAL A 282 -6.32 -0.88 5.65
C VAL A 282 -6.48 0.57 5.18
N ALA A 283 -6.53 0.79 3.86
CA ALA A 283 -6.81 2.11 3.32
C ALA A 283 -8.22 2.59 3.72
N HIS A 284 -9.23 1.74 3.68
CA HIS A 284 -10.60 2.10 4.08
C HIS A 284 -10.66 2.61 5.53
N GLU A 285 -10.09 1.86 6.47
CA GLU A 285 -10.12 2.22 7.89
C GLU A 285 -9.25 3.45 8.18
N LEU A 286 -8.07 3.58 7.56
CA LEU A 286 -7.29 4.82 7.63
C LEU A 286 -8.10 6.00 7.11
N GLY A 287 -8.88 5.82 6.03
CA GLY A 287 -9.81 6.80 5.52
C GLY A 287 -10.75 7.33 6.60
N HIS A 288 -11.41 6.44 7.35
CA HIS A 288 -12.28 6.83 8.47
C HIS A 288 -11.53 7.62 9.54
N LEU A 289 -10.33 7.19 9.92
CA LEU A 289 -9.50 7.93 10.89
C LEU A 289 -9.15 9.35 10.41
N PHE A 290 -9.08 9.57 9.10
CA PHE A 290 -8.84 10.89 8.50
C PHE A 290 -10.12 11.62 8.10
N GLY A 291 -11.32 11.16 8.49
CA GLY A 291 -12.56 11.89 8.20
C GLY A 291 -13.21 11.59 6.85
N ALA A 292 -12.71 10.59 6.12
CA ALA A 292 -13.42 10.06 4.96
C ALA A 292 -14.68 9.30 5.40
N VAL A 293 -15.72 9.32 4.56
CA VAL A 293 -17.03 8.73 4.85
C VAL A 293 -17.54 7.91 3.66
N HIS A 294 -18.43 6.95 3.92
CA HIS A 294 -18.98 6.06 2.89
C HIS A 294 -19.88 6.77 1.88
N GLU A 295 -20.60 7.82 2.29
CA GLU A 295 -21.52 8.58 1.44
C GLU A 295 -20.81 9.24 0.27
N ASN A 296 -19.51 9.51 0.44
CA ASN A 296 -18.63 10.06 -0.58
C ASN A 296 -17.88 8.96 -1.35
N GLY A 297 -18.15 7.68 -1.08
CA GLY A 297 -17.70 6.56 -1.90
C GLY A 297 -18.15 6.73 -3.35
N ALA A 298 -17.28 6.42 -4.31
CA ALA A 298 -17.54 6.68 -5.72
C ALA A 298 -17.15 5.48 -6.59
N ILE A 299 -17.98 5.18 -7.59
CA ILE A 299 -17.61 4.31 -8.70
C ILE A 299 -17.04 5.21 -9.81
N GLN A 300 -15.87 4.86 -10.33
CA GLN A 300 -15.18 5.63 -11.36
C GLN A 300 -14.86 4.74 -12.57
N TYR A 301 -14.68 5.34 -13.74
CA TYR A 301 -14.18 4.65 -14.92
C TYR A 301 -12.71 5.04 -15.13
N LYS A 302 -11.79 4.10 -14.89
CA LYS A 302 -10.35 4.30 -15.02
C LYS A 302 -9.75 3.23 -15.94
N SER A 303 -8.89 3.66 -16.86
CA SER A 303 -8.14 2.76 -17.76
C SER A 303 -8.99 1.74 -18.53
N GLY A 304 -10.24 2.10 -18.87
CA GLY A 304 -11.14 1.23 -19.63
C GLY A 304 -12.02 0.28 -18.78
N TRP A 305 -11.96 0.36 -17.45
CA TRP A 305 -12.76 -0.48 -16.56
C TRP A 305 -13.39 0.32 -15.41
N TRP A 306 -14.49 -0.21 -14.87
CA TRP A 306 -15.14 0.38 -13.70
C TRP A 306 -14.40 -0.03 -12.42
N CYS A 307 -14.18 0.94 -11.55
CA CYS A 307 -13.50 0.75 -10.28
C CYS A 307 -14.24 1.46 -9.15
N GLU A 308 -14.01 1.02 -7.92
CA GLU A 308 -14.60 1.59 -6.70
C GLU A 308 -13.52 2.32 -5.91
N SER A 309 -13.85 3.51 -5.37
CA SER A 309 -12.94 4.22 -4.46
C SER A 309 -12.80 3.51 -3.12
N ASN A 310 -11.76 3.85 -2.36
CA ASN A 310 -11.43 3.19 -1.09
C ASN A 310 -12.60 3.16 -0.09
N MET A 311 -13.43 4.20 -0.06
CA MET A 311 -14.59 4.31 0.86
C MET A 311 -15.90 3.76 0.32
N TYR A 312 -15.91 3.11 -0.85
CA TYR A 312 -17.15 2.54 -1.36
C TYR A 312 -17.58 1.37 -0.43
N PRO A 313 -18.78 1.43 0.18
CA PRO A 313 -19.15 0.54 1.29
C PRO A 313 -19.48 -0.89 0.83
N PHE A 314 -19.98 -1.00 -0.39
CA PHE A 314 -20.21 -2.28 -1.04
C PHE A 314 -18.96 -2.63 -1.85
N ALA A 315 -18.66 -3.91 -2.08
CA ALA A 315 -17.89 -4.21 -3.29
C ALA A 315 -18.51 -5.35 -4.03
N TRP A 316 -18.30 -5.25 -5.32
CA TRP A 316 -18.85 -6.13 -6.31
C TRP A 316 -17.70 -6.77 -7.07
N ALA A 317 -17.71 -8.11 -7.15
CA ALA A 317 -16.61 -8.90 -7.72
C ALA A 317 -16.29 -8.57 -9.20
N PHE A 318 -17.16 -7.82 -9.89
CA PHE A 318 -16.96 -7.38 -11.26
C PHE A 318 -16.35 -5.97 -11.40
N ARG A 319 -16.04 -5.29 -10.28
CA ARG A 319 -15.38 -3.99 -10.29
C ARG A 319 -14.01 -4.10 -9.64
N SER A 320 -13.07 -3.35 -10.20
CA SER A 320 -11.72 -3.22 -9.62
C SER A 320 -11.72 -2.19 -8.48
N ASN A 321 -10.60 -2.05 -7.75
CA ASN A 321 -10.39 -0.88 -6.89
C ASN A 321 -9.73 0.24 -7.71
N CYS A 322 -10.16 1.47 -7.47
CA CYS A 322 -9.52 2.64 -8.05
C CYS A 322 -8.17 2.96 -7.40
N TYR A 323 -7.86 2.34 -6.26
CA TYR A 323 -6.69 2.62 -5.41
C TYR A 323 -6.60 4.09 -4.99
N THR A 324 -7.75 4.74 -4.85
CA THR A 324 -7.84 6.17 -4.57
C THR A 324 -9.10 6.49 -3.77
N TYR A 325 -9.07 7.59 -3.02
CA TYR A 325 -10.27 8.23 -2.50
C TYR A 325 -11.01 9.03 -3.59
N SER A 326 -12.31 9.31 -3.38
CA SER A 326 -13.02 10.30 -4.20
C SER A 326 -12.55 11.72 -3.85
N ASP A 327 -12.64 12.70 -4.76
CA ASP A 327 -12.16 14.05 -4.41
C ASP A 327 -12.90 14.66 -3.21
N ASP A 328 -14.14 14.22 -2.92
CA ASP A 328 -14.92 14.72 -1.79
C ASP A 328 -14.33 14.19 -0.48
N ASN A 329 -13.96 12.91 -0.44
CA ASN A 329 -13.20 12.35 0.68
C ASN A 329 -11.79 12.93 0.77
N GLN A 330 -11.09 13.15 -0.36
CA GLN A 330 -9.80 13.84 -0.33
C GLN A 330 -9.90 15.25 0.25
N ARG A 331 -11.00 15.99 0.00
CA ARG A 331 -11.21 17.31 0.62
C ARG A 331 -11.45 17.20 2.12
N ARG A 332 -12.29 16.24 2.56
CA ARG A 332 -12.53 15.99 4.00
C ARG A 332 -11.24 15.61 4.74
N MET A 333 -10.45 14.70 4.18
CA MET A 333 -9.19 14.27 4.78
C MET A 333 -8.18 15.40 4.94
N ARG A 334 -8.08 16.28 3.95
CA ARG A 334 -7.22 17.48 4.05
C ARG A 334 -7.71 18.46 5.09
N ALA A 335 -9.02 18.70 5.17
CA ALA A 335 -9.60 19.57 6.18
C ALA A 335 -9.33 19.03 7.59
N TYR A 336 -9.57 17.74 7.83
CA TYR A 336 -9.36 17.11 9.13
C TYR A 336 -7.92 17.23 9.64
N ILE A 337 -6.91 17.02 8.78
CA ILE A 337 -5.49 17.15 9.18
C ILE A 337 -5.11 18.59 9.55
N VAL A 338 -5.77 19.58 8.94
CA VAL A 338 -5.47 21.00 9.18
C VAL A 338 -6.22 21.53 10.40
N GLU A 339 -7.49 21.14 10.54
CA GLU A 339 -8.46 21.75 11.44
C GLU A 339 -8.72 20.91 12.70
N GLY A 340 -8.40 19.62 12.69
CA GLY A 340 -8.73 18.68 13.76
C GLY A 340 -10.16 18.16 13.69
N THR A 341 -10.58 17.45 14.74
CA THR A 341 -11.94 16.92 14.89
C THR A 341 -12.96 18.06 14.90
N GLN A 342 -13.96 18.00 14.01
CA GLN A 342 -15.01 19.03 13.92
C GLN A 342 -16.23 18.74 14.80
N TRP A 343 -16.22 17.66 15.58
CA TRP A 343 -17.32 17.29 16.46
C TRP A 343 -17.33 18.20 17.71
N PRO A 344 -18.41 18.95 17.98
CA PRO A 344 -18.59 19.56 19.29
C PRO A 344 -18.74 18.44 20.32
N ASP A 345 -18.10 18.60 21.49
CA ASP A 345 -18.14 17.65 22.61
C ASP A 345 -19.55 17.07 22.82
N SER A 346 -19.77 15.85 22.33
CA SER A 346 -21.02 15.13 22.51
C SER A 346 -21.14 14.70 23.98
N PRO A 347 -22.26 14.96 24.67
CA PRO A 347 -22.48 14.53 26.05
C PRO A 347 -22.44 13.00 26.26
N GLU A 348 -22.45 12.20 25.18
CA GLU A 348 -22.52 10.73 25.22
C GLU A 348 -21.19 10.00 24.93
N GLY A 349 -20.08 10.72 24.75
CA GLY A 349 -18.73 10.16 24.83
C GLY A 349 -18.19 9.53 23.53
N GLY A 350 -17.23 10.21 22.92
CA GLY A 350 -16.35 9.69 21.85
C GLY A 350 -16.86 9.89 20.41
N PRO A 351 -15.96 9.87 19.41
CA PRO A 351 -16.32 9.84 17.99
C PRO A 351 -17.20 8.62 17.65
N PRO A 352 -18.02 8.65 16.57
CA PRO A 352 -18.85 7.51 16.20
C PRO A 352 -18.00 6.33 15.68
N VAL A 353 -18.39 5.09 16.01
CA VAL A 353 -17.85 3.87 15.40
C VAL A 353 -18.37 3.74 13.97
N VAL A 354 -17.49 3.39 13.04
CA VAL A 354 -17.80 3.15 11.63
C VAL A 354 -17.15 1.84 11.16
N ASN A 355 -17.80 1.16 10.22
CA ASN A 355 -17.50 -0.21 9.81
C ASN A 355 -17.95 -0.54 8.39
#